data_AF-A0A1L7W5W6-F1
#
_entry.id   AF-A0A1L7W5W6-F1
#
_cell.length_a   1.000
_cell.length_b   1.000
_cell.length_c   1.000
_cell.angle_alpha   90.00
_cell.angle_beta   90.00
_cell.angle_gamma   90.00
#
_symmetry.space_group_name_H-M   'P 1'
#
loop_
_entity.id
_entity.type
_entity.pdbx_description
1 polymer ?
#
loop_
_entity_poly.entity_id
_entity_poly.type
_entity_poly.pdbx_seq_one_letter_code
_entity_poly.pdbx_strand_id
1 'polypeptide(L)'
;MANYAPHDTNICTICSQFHNSKYETFNLTMDYIIGVAGSGCPTANVIHKACTVRHGPDAPSETNDVSFMVSAGGNMPVRCDGIELYSAQGAGGKFGIRQLQHISGFATDEACINLIRSWVHTCNNDHRTATCLPEHPPLLPRRILDVGGPGTDPKSAIRLCETEEAPGSYIALSHCWGNLEEQHSCQTKKDNIAQRLNSIEWSELPKTFQDSVIITRALGIRYLWIDSLCIIQGDVEDWERESKCMARIYHDAYVTIAAAVGQSDSDGFIKEREKEFRPHEVVRGIYWRKEVNHVVHNRREPLATRAWCYQERLVPRRVLTFHHAEVMFECRLAHWCECGRNEAYGKFPDRVAHKRMLSKGTRTEEELVDYWYSTIIRDYTRLSLSYESDRLPALSAIASQIHAKTGGRCVAGIWENQVLDGLLWRCWGRQVSTRNSNGKSSSPWPYSTDNARLHPGAGPRVRGRYRTAYLPSRVSQTSSISLLYLKPGIALCTRLTL
;
A
#
# COMPACT_ATOMS: atom_id res chain seq x y z
N MET A 1 -2.84 -40.63 11.19
CA MET A 1 -1.78 -40.94 10.21
C MET A 1 -2.33 -42.00 9.28
N ALA A 2 -2.57 -41.66 8.01
CA ALA A 2 -2.68 -42.64 6.94
C ALA A 2 -1.44 -42.41 6.08
N ASN A 3 -0.44 -43.26 6.27
CA ASN A 3 0.77 -43.30 5.44
C ASN A 3 0.35 -43.82 4.07
N TYR A 4 0.34 -42.96 3.04
CA TYR A 4 0.33 -43.45 1.68
C TYR A 4 1.73 -43.99 1.38
N ALA A 5 1.85 -45.31 1.34
CA ALA A 5 3.00 -46.01 0.81
C ALA A 5 3.14 -45.71 -0.70
N PRO A 6 4.35 -45.77 -1.29
CA PRO A 6 4.62 -45.25 -2.65
C PRO A 6 4.15 -46.16 -3.80
N HIS A 7 3.13 -47.02 -3.61
CA HIS A 7 2.82 -48.10 -4.56
C HIS A 7 1.35 -48.24 -4.99
N ASP A 8 0.47 -47.26 -4.78
CA ASP A 8 -0.89 -47.30 -5.38
C ASP A 8 -0.89 -46.77 -6.82
N THR A 9 -0.99 -47.69 -7.79
CA THR A 9 -0.99 -47.48 -9.24
C THR A 9 -2.32 -46.97 -9.81
N ASN A 10 -3.01 -46.03 -9.16
CA ASN A 10 -4.17 -45.34 -9.74
C ASN A 10 -4.39 -43.95 -9.13
N ILE A 11 -3.32 -43.15 -9.07
CA ILE A 11 -3.44 -41.72 -8.78
C ILE A 11 -4.13 -41.06 -9.98
N CYS A 12 -5.36 -40.55 -9.79
CA CYS A 12 -6.08 -39.85 -10.86
C CYS A 12 -5.27 -38.66 -11.40
N THR A 13 -5.52 -38.26 -12.65
CA THR A 13 -4.76 -37.19 -13.32
C THR A 13 -4.66 -35.90 -12.50
N ILE A 14 -5.74 -35.51 -11.82
CA ILE A 14 -5.77 -34.35 -10.93
C ILE A 14 -4.75 -34.51 -9.79
N CYS A 15 -4.79 -35.63 -9.08
CA CYS A 15 -3.82 -35.89 -8.01
C CYS A 15 -2.39 -35.97 -8.56
N SER A 16 -2.20 -36.58 -9.73
CA SER A 16 -0.88 -36.70 -10.36
C SER A 16 -0.31 -35.32 -10.71
N GLN A 17 -1.12 -34.42 -11.28
CA GLN A 17 -0.71 -33.03 -11.55
C GLN A 17 -0.33 -32.30 -10.26
N PHE A 18 -1.12 -32.40 -9.19
CA PHE A 18 -0.78 -31.76 -7.92
C PHE A 18 0.50 -32.31 -7.26
N HIS A 19 0.82 -33.60 -7.46
CA HIS A 19 2.04 -34.21 -6.89
C HIS A 19 3.29 -33.98 -7.76
N ASN A 20 3.13 -33.98 -9.08
CA ASN A 20 4.25 -33.96 -10.03
C ASN A 20 4.57 -32.56 -10.59
N SER A 21 3.61 -31.63 -10.59
CA SER A 21 3.82 -30.31 -11.20
C SER A 21 4.83 -29.46 -10.42
N LYS A 22 5.90 -29.06 -11.11
CA LYS A 22 6.84 -28.03 -10.68
C LYS A 22 6.60 -26.79 -11.55
N TYR A 23 5.95 -25.77 -11.00
CA TYR A 23 5.67 -24.48 -11.67
C TYR A 23 4.81 -24.60 -12.95
N GLU A 24 3.74 -25.39 -12.91
CA GLU A 24 2.83 -25.49 -14.07
C GLU A 24 1.50 -24.82 -13.77
N THR A 25 1.01 -24.07 -14.76
CA THR A 25 -0.39 -23.70 -14.85
C THR A 25 -1.07 -24.75 -15.72
N PHE A 26 -2.14 -25.35 -15.24
CA PHE A 26 -2.92 -26.31 -16.02
C PHE A 26 -4.41 -25.99 -15.88
N ASN A 27 -5.17 -26.28 -16.94
CA ASN A 27 -6.59 -26.04 -16.96
C ASN A 27 -7.33 -27.37 -16.84
N LEU A 28 -8.42 -27.39 -16.06
CA LEU A 28 -9.35 -28.51 -16.01
C LEU A 28 -10.76 -27.99 -16.24
N THR A 29 -11.57 -28.72 -17.00
CA THR A 29 -12.99 -28.40 -17.13
C THR A 29 -13.73 -28.77 -15.84
N MET A 30 -14.79 -28.01 -15.52
CA MET A 30 -15.58 -28.28 -14.32
C MET A 30 -16.24 -29.66 -14.36
N ASP A 31 -16.72 -30.10 -15.53
CA ASP A 31 -17.29 -31.45 -15.72
C ASP A 31 -16.28 -32.55 -15.42
N TYR A 32 -15.01 -32.36 -15.80
CA TYR A 32 -13.95 -33.31 -15.49
C TYR A 32 -13.69 -33.38 -13.99
N ILE A 33 -13.66 -32.23 -13.30
CA ILE A 33 -13.50 -32.17 -11.84
C ILE A 33 -14.68 -32.87 -11.15
N ILE A 34 -15.92 -32.60 -11.58
CA ILE A 34 -17.13 -33.23 -11.03
C ILE A 34 -17.11 -34.75 -11.25
N GLY A 35 -16.75 -35.21 -12.45
CA GLY A 35 -16.65 -36.64 -12.77
C GLY A 35 -15.62 -37.36 -11.89
N VAL A 36 -14.44 -36.78 -11.71
CA VAL A 36 -13.39 -37.34 -10.85
C VAL A 36 -13.74 -37.22 -9.35
N ALA A 37 -14.49 -36.20 -8.94
CA ALA A 37 -15.02 -36.11 -7.57
C ALA A 37 -16.07 -37.21 -7.31
N GLY A 38 -16.95 -37.47 -8.29
CA GLY A 38 -17.96 -38.53 -8.24
C GLY A 38 -17.37 -39.94 -8.18
N SER A 39 -16.16 -40.15 -8.73
CA SER A 39 -15.42 -41.42 -8.60
C SER A 39 -14.71 -41.59 -7.25
N GLY A 40 -14.87 -40.64 -6.31
CA GLY A 40 -14.37 -40.75 -4.93
C GLY A 40 -13.01 -40.11 -4.68
N CYS A 41 -12.45 -39.37 -5.64
CA CYS A 41 -11.17 -38.68 -5.45
C CYS A 41 -11.29 -37.53 -4.41
N PRO A 42 -10.55 -37.58 -3.28
CA PRO A 42 -10.64 -36.53 -2.25
C PRO A 42 -10.19 -35.15 -2.73
N THR A 43 -9.13 -35.08 -3.53
CA THR A 43 -8.61 -33.82 -4.08
C THR A 43 -9.61 -33.15 -5.01
N ALA A 44 -10.22 -33.93 -5.91
CA ALA A 44 -11.24 -33.44 -6.83
C ALA A 44 -12.50 -32.98 -6.08
N ASN A 45 -12.90 -33.70 -5.02
CA ASN A 45 -14.03 -33.30 -4.18
C ASN A 45 -13.77 -31.97 -3.45
N VAL A 46 -12.56 -31.76 -2.94
CA VAL A 46 -12.16 -30.49 -2.33
C VAL A 46 -12.21 -29.34 -3.34
N ILE A 47 -11.64 -29.54 -4.52
CA ILE A 47 -11.63 -28.54 -5.59
C ILE A 47 -13.07 -28.22 -6.03
N HIS A 48 -13.88 -29.25 -6.29
CA HIS A 48 -15.28 -29.12 -6.65
C HIS A 48 -16.02 -28.23 -5.65
N LYS A 49 -15.96 -28.58 -4.35
CA LYS A 49 -16.61 -27.82 -3.28
C LYS A 49 -16.13 -26.37 -3.22
N ALA A 50 -14.83 -26.13 -3.34
CA ALA A 50 -14.29 -24.77 -3.31
C ALA A 50 -14.79 -23.93 -4.48
N CYS A 51 -14.82 -24.50 -5.69
CA CYS A 51 -15.38 -23.85 -6.88
C CYS A 51 -16.89 -23.59 -6.74
N THR A 52 -17.67 -24.54 -6.21
CA THR A 52 -19.11 -24.35 -5.94
C THR A 52 -19.37 -23.22 -4.96
N VAL A 53 -18.52 -23.03 -3.94
CA VAL A 53 -18.71 -21.94 -2.97
C VAL A 53 -18.49 -20.56 -3.62
N ARG A 54 -17.59 -20.43 -4.59
CA ARG A 54 -17.36 -19.17 -5.31
C ARG A 54 -18.44 -18.85 -6.34
N HIS A 55 -18.85 -19.84 -7.13
CA HIS A 55 -19.76 -19.63 -8.26
C HIS A 55 -21.24 -19.87 -7.90
N GLY A 56 -21.53 -20.39 -6.71
CA GLY A 56 -22.87 -20.83 -6.31
C GLY A 56 -23.20 -22.24 -6.78
N PRO A 57 -24.38 -22.78 -6.37
CA PRO A 57 -24.85 -24.10 -6.80
C PRO A 57 -25.11 -24.20 -8.30
N ASP A 58 -25.41 -23.07 -8.94
CA ASP A 58 -25.64 -22.93 -10.39
C ASP A 58 -24.35 -22.53 -11.14
N ALA A 59 -23.18 -22.91 -10.62
CA ALA A 59 -21.89 -22.67 -11.26
C ALA A 59 -21.99 -23.06 -12.75
N PRO A 60 -21.58 -22.20 -13.69
CA PRO A 60 -21.88 -22.40 -15.11
C PRO A 60 -21.32 -23.75 -15.56
N SER A 61 -22.23 -24.66 -15.92
CA SER A 61 -21.97 -25.97 -16.51
C SER A 61 -21.43 -25.87 -17.94
N GLU A 62 -21.16 -24.66 -18.43
CA GLU A 62 -20.79 -24.42 -19.81
C GLU A 62 -19.41 -23.73 -19.87
N THR A 63 -18.38 -24.54 -20.12
CA THR A 63 -17.14 -24.16 -20.82
C THR A 63 -16.14 -23.19 -20.17
N ASN A 64 -16.14 -23.01 -18.84
CA ASN A 64 -15.03 -22.31 -18.20
C ASN A 64 -13.95 -23.28 -17.73
N ASP A 65 -12.82 -23.27 -18.45
CA ASP A 65 -11.57 -23.87 -17.99
C ASP A 65 -11.18 -23.28 -16.63
N VAL A 66 -11.11 -24.14 -15.61
CA VAL A 66 -10.62 -23.75 -14.30
C VAL A 66 -9.10 -23.82 -14.33
N SER A 67 -8.46 -22.65 -14.27
CA SER A 67 -7.00 -22.55 -14.32
C SER A 67 -6.40 -22.74 -12.94
N PHE A 68 -5.57 -23.76 -12.80
CA PHE A 68 -4.82 -24.09 -11.59
C PHE A 68 -3.39 -23.61 -11.70
N MET A 69 -2.89 -22.95 -10.66
CA MET A 69 -1.49 -22.57 -10.57
C MET A 69 -0.86 -23.22 -9.33
N VAL A 70 0.16 -24.06 -9.57
CA VAL A 70 0.93 -24.74 -8.53
C VAL A 70 2.38 -24.26 -8.61
N SER A 71 2.83 -23.51 -7.60
CA SER A 71 4.23 -23.03 -7.53
C SER A 71 5.14 -24.07 -6.88
N ALA A 72 6.37 -24.22 -7.38
CA ALA A 72 7.40 -24.98 -6.66
C ALA A 72 8.10 -24.07 -5.64
N GLY A 73 8.43 -24.62 -4.48
CA GLY A 73 8.85 -23.82 -3.31
C GLY A 73 7.71 -23.75 -2.30
N GLY A 74 7.95 -24.31 -1.12
CA GLY A 74 6.91 -24.78 -0.21
C GLY A 74 6.03 -23.76 0.50
N ASN A 75 5.90 -22.52 0.02
CA ASN A 75 5.27 -21.41 0.74
C ASN A 75 4.02 -20.82 0.05
N MET A 76 3.46 -21.47 -0.97
CA MET A 76 2.36 -20.91 -1.78
C MET A 76 1.10 -21.80 -1.81
N PRO A 77 -0.13 -21.23 -1.73
CA PRO A 77 -1.37 -21.98 -1.91
C PRO A 77 -1.54 -22.45 -3.34
N VAL A 78 -2.31 -23.52 -3.53
CA VAL A 78 -2.83 -23.88 -4.86
C VAL A 78 -3.87 -22.83 -5.23
N ARG A 79 -3.72 -22.23 -6.41
CA ARG A 79 -4.65 -21.22 -6.90
C ARG A 79 -5.53 -21.76 -8.00
N CYS A 80 -6.79 -21.38 -7.98
CA CYS A 80 -7.83 -21.90 -8.85
C CYS A 80 -8.90 -20.83 -9.02
N ASP A 81 -8.99 -20.19 -10.18
CA ASP A 81 -9.90 -19.06 -10.47
C ASP A 81 -10.09 -18.13 -9.26
N GLY A 82 -9.04 -17.46 -8.80
CA GLY A 82 -9.12 -16.52 -7.67
C GLY A 82 -9.52 -17.11 -6.32
N ILE A 83 -9.34 -18.42 -6.12
CA ILE A 83 -9.40 -19.13 -4.83
C ILE A 83 -8.00 -19.62 -4.47
N GLU A 84 -7.67 -19.58 -3.18
CA GLU A 84 -6.50 -20.20 -2.59
C GLU A 84 -6.89 -21.43 -1.75
N LEU A 85 -6.32 -22.58 -2.08
CA LEU A 85 -6.48 -23.86 -1.37
C LEU A 85 -5.21 -24.23 -0.62
N TYR A 86 -5.36 -24.56 0.67
CA TYR A 86 -4.24 -24.91 1.54
C TYR A 86 -4.66 -25.82 2.71
N SER A 87 -3.69 -26.52 3.28
CA SER A 87 -3.84 -27.26 4.53
C SER A 87 -3.43 -26.37 5.71
N ALA A 88 -4.06 -26.51 6.87
CA ALA A 88 -3.57 -25.81 8.06
C ALA A 88 -2.15 -26.29 8.44
N GLN A 89 -1.31 -25.37 8.93
CA GLN A 89 0.00 -25.70 9.47
C GLN A 89 -0.12 -26.73 10.62
N GLY A 90 0.70 -27.78 10.58
CA GLY A 90 0.65 -28.87 11.57
C GLY A 90 -0.38 -29.99 11.28
N ALA A 91 -1.26 -29.84 10.29
CA ALA A 91 -2.29 -30.86 9.97
C ALA A 91 -1.79 -32.06 9.13
N GLY A 92 -0.49 -32.12 8.82
CA GLY A 92 0.11 -32.96 7.76
C GLY A 92 -0.27 -32.45 6.37
N GLY A 93 0.65 -32.39 5.40
CA GLY A 93 0.27 -32.05 4.02
C GLY A 93 -0.68 -33.12 3.48
N LYS A 94 -1.91 -32.74 3.12
CA LYS A 94 -2.92 -33.69 2.61
C LYS A 94 -3.08 -33.50 1.11
N PHE A 95 -3.13 -34.60 0.36
CA PHE A 95 -3.47 -34.62 -1.07
C PHE A 95 -2.58 -33.74 -1.98
N GLY A 96 -1.31 -33.53 -1.61
CA GLY A 96 -0.42 -32.60 -2.33
C GLY A 96 -0.72 -31.11 -2.09
N ILE A 97 -1.76 -30.79 -1.31
CA ILE A 97 -2.09 -29.43 -0.88
C ILE A 97 -1.18 -29.06 0.30
N ARG A 98 -0.40 -27.99 0.12
CA ARG A 98 0.64 -27.59 1.08
C ARG A 98 0.06 -26.85 2.28
N GLN A 99 0.86 -26.83 3.35
CA GLN A 99 0.49 -26.17 4.59
C GLN A 99 0.72 -24.66 4.52
N LEU A 100 -0.26 -23.88 4.94
CA LEU A 100 -0.11 -22.45 5.19
C LEU A 100 -0.62 -22.11 6.58
N GLN A 101 -0.08 -21.01 7.11
CA GLN A 101 -0.63 -20.38 8.29
C GLN A 101 -2.00 -19.77 7.95
N HIS A 102 -2.95 -19.90 8.87
CA HIS A 102 -4.21 -19.19 8.74
C HIS A 102 -3.99 -17.68 8.82
N ILE A 103 -4.57 -16.97 7.86
CA ILE A 103 -4.87 -15.54 8.02
C ILE A 103 -5.92 -15.46 9.12
N SER A 104 -5.56 -14.87 10.26
CA SER A 104 -6.49 -14.76 11.38
C SER A 104 -7.61 -13.76 11.07
N GLY A 105 -8.68 -13.75 11.86
CA GLY A 105 -9.84 -12.91 11.60
C GLY A 105 -9.55 -11.43 11.83
N PHE A 106 -8.71 -11.13 12.81
CA PHE A 106 -8.30 -9.78 13.19
C PHE A 106 -6.78 -9.65 13.15
N ALA A 107 -6.29 -8.49 12.75
CA ALA A 107 -4.85 -8.22 12.74
C ALA A 107 -4.22 -8.12 14.14
N THR A 108 -5.04 -8.04 15.20
CA THR A 108 -4.62 -8.08 16.61
C THR A 108 -4.56 -9.48 17.19
N ASP A 109 -5.02 -10.51 16.46
CA ASP A 109 -4.90 -11.87 16.94
C ASP A 109 -3.42 -12.20 17.16
N GLU A 110 -3.13 -12.94 18.22
CA GLU A 110 -1.76 -13.22 18.65
C GLU A 110 -0.92 -13.85 17.54
N ALA A 111 -1.53 -14.74 16.73
CA ALA A 111 -0.88 -15.35 15.58
C ALA A 111 -0.43 -14.33 14.52
N CYS A 112 -1.27 -13.32 14.23
CA CYS A 112 -0.94 -12.24 13.30
C CYS A 112 0.16 -11.34 13.87
N ILE A 113 0.04 -10.92 15.12
CA ILE A 113 1.05 -10.08 15.79
C ILE A 113 2.40 -10.80 15.87
N ASN A 114 2.42 -12.10 16.19
CA ASN A 114 3.65 -12.89 16.22
C ASN A 114 4.27 -13.04 14.82
N LEU A 115 3.45 -13.17 13.79
CA LEU A 115 3.92 -13.17 12.40
C LEU A 115 4.54 -11.81 12.03
N ILE A 116 3.91 -10.69 12.37
CA ILE A 116 4.46 -9.34 12.14
C ILE A 116 5.80 -9.17 12.88
N ARG A 117 5.86 -9.56 14.16
CA ARG A 117 7.10 -9.55 14.95
C ARG A 117 8.19 -10.39 14.29
N SER A 118 7.83 -11.55 13.73
CA SER A 118 8.78 -12.41 13.02
C SER A 118 9.38 -11.70 11.80
N TRP A 119 8.58 -11.01 10.98
CA TRP A 119 9.07 -10.29 9.81
C TRP A 119 10.00 -9.14 10.19
N VAL A 120 9.62 -8.38 11.22
CA VAL A 120 10.45 -7.29 11.75
C VAL A 120 11.77 -7.84 12.31
N HIS A 121 11.72 -8.97 13.02
CA HIS A 121 12.90 -9.64 13.58
C HIS A 121 13.84 -10.16 12.48
N THR A 122 13.31 -10.86 11.47
CA THR A 122 14.07 -11.30 10.28
C THR A 122 14.71 -10.10 9.58
N CYS A 123 13.96 -9.02 9.36
CA CYS A 123 14.51 -7.79 8.78
C CYS A 123 15.61 -7.16 9.65
N ASN A 124 15.46 -7.18 10.97
CA ASN A 124 16.45 -6.67 11.93
C ASN A 124 17.77 -7.45 11.90
N ASN A 125 17.73 -8.76 11.65
CA ASN A 125 18.90 -9.61 11.72
C ASN A 125 19.56 -9.78 10.34
N ASP A 126 18.76 -10.03 9.32
CA ASP A 126 19.25 -10.47 8.02
C ASP A 126 19.54 -9.29 7.08
N HIS A 127 18.94 -8.12 7.33
CA HIS A 127 19.05 -6.95 6.43
C HIS A 127 19.82 -5.76 7.03
N ARG A 128 20.68 -5.99 8.03
CA ARG A 128 21.47 -4.92 8.68
C ARG A 128 22.34 -4.14 7.69
N THR A 129 23.09 -4.86 6.85
CA THR A 129 23.98 -4.27 5.84
C THR A 129 23.24 -3.55 4.70
N ALA A 130 21.93 -3.73 4.61
CA ALA A 130 21.11 -3.25 3.50
C ALA A 130 20.38 -1.93 3.77
N THR A 131 20.79 -1.20 4.82
CA THR A 131 20.22 0.09 5.29
C THR A 131 18.77 0.00 5.82
N CYS A 132 18.28 -1.20 6.12
CA CYS A 132 16.95 -1.39 6.72
C CYS A 132 16.90 -0.92 8.18
N LEU A 133 18.07 -0.83 8.84
CA LEU A 133 18.24 -0.22 10.15
C LEU A 133 19.22 0.96 10.05
N PRO A 134 19.03 2.01 10.87
CA PRO A 134 20.05 3.05 11.02
C PRO A 134 21.25 2.51 11.80
N GLU A 135 22.44 3.05 11.51
CA GLU A 135 23.69 2.68 12.22
C GLU A 135 23.68 3.16 13.67
N HIS A 136 23.02 4.29 13.92
CA HIS A 136 22.80 4.86 15.25
C HIS A 136 21.30 4.98 15.53
N PRO A 137 20.87 4.99 16.81
CA PRO A 137 19.49 5.29 17.13
C PRO A 137 19.07 6.63 16.51
N PRO A 138 17.95 6.66 15.76
CA PRO A 138 17.51 7.90 15.14
C PRO A 138 17.10 8.92 16.21
N LEU A 139 17.13 10.19 15.84
CA LEU A 139 16.59 11.24 16.69
C LEU A 139 15.06 11.18 16.65
N LEU A 140 14.43 11.33 17.81
CA LEU A 140 12.98 11.45 17.89
C LEU A 140 12.55 12.76 17.19
N PRO A 141 11.36 12.79 16.57
CA PRO A 141 10.72 14.04 16.17
C PRO A 141 10.56 14.96 17.38
N ARG A 142 10.55 16.27 17.14
CA ARG A 142 10.45 17.30 18.19
C ARG A 142 9.29 17.02 19.15
N ARG A 143 8.14 16.62 18.62
CA ARG A 143 6.98 16.17 19.38
C ARG A 143 6.60 14.76 18.98
N ILE A 144 6.28 13.94 19.97
CA ILE A 144 5.88 12.56 19.77
C ILE A 144 4.92 12.09 20.85
N LEU A 145 4.11 11.08 20.56
CA LEU A 145 3.24 10.45 21.55
C LEU A 145 4.02 9.39 22.33
N ASP A 146 4.00 9.49 23.66
CA ASP A 146 4.39 8.42 24.57
C ASP A 146 3.18 7.55 24.83
N VAL A 147 3.19 6.34 24.25
CA VAL A 147 2.10 5.38 24.40
C VAL A 147 2.39 4.35 25.51
N GLY A 148 3.47 4.51 26.28
CA GLY A 148 3.86 3.56 27.31
C GLY A 148 4.66 2.37 26.78
N GLY A 149 5.35 1.69 27.70
CA GLY A 149 6.23 0.55 27.37
C GLY A 149 5.50 -0.78 27.22
N PRO A 150 6.24 -1.87 26.94
CA PRO A 150 5.69 -3.23 26.95
C PRO A 150 4.94 -3.54 28.25
N GLY A 151 3.75 -4.13 28.16
CA GLY A 151 2.91 -4.47 29.31
C GLY A 151 1.99 -3.34 29.80
N THR A 152 2.05 -2.15 29.19
CA THR A 152 1.07 -1.08 29.44
C THR A 152 -0.33 -1.56 29.01
N ASP A 153 -1.36 -1.23 29.80
CA ASP A 153 -2.74 -1.55 29.46
C ASP A 153 -3.10 -1.01 28.06
N PRO A 154 -3.71 -1.82 27.16
CA PRO A 154 -3.99 -1.42 25.79
C PRO A 154 -4.88 -0.18 25.66
N LYS A 155 -5.66 0.16 26.70
CA LYS A 155 -6.60 1.29 26.71
C LYS A 155 -6.18 2.37 27.70
N SER A 156 -4.93 2.36 28.18
CA SER A 156 -4.44 3.45 29.02
C SER A 156 -4.33 4.75 28.22
N ALA A 157 -4.48 5.88 28.91
CA ALA A 157 -4.18 7.20 28.36
C ALA A 157 -2.75 7.27 27.81
N ILE A 158 -2.56 8.16 26.83
CA ILE A 158 -1.26 8.48 26.22
C ILE A 158 -0.96 9.96 26.47
N ARG A 159 0.22 10.44 26.09
CA ARG A 159 0.52 11.88 26.15
C ARG A 159 1.45 12.31 25.04
N LEU A 160 1.34 13.57 24.67
CA LEU A 160 2.32 14.23 23.83
C LEU A 160 3.57 14.56 24.65
N CYS A 161 4.75 14.41 24.06
CA CYS A 161 6.02 14.71 24.69
C CYS A 161 6.85 15.60 23.76
N GLU A 162 7.53 16.58 24.32
CA GLU A 162 8.65 17.26 23.66
C GLU A 162 9.93 16.45 23.93
N THR A 163 10.70 16.16 22.89
CA THR A 163 11.79 15.18 22.98
C THR A 163 13.18 15.79 22.98
N GLU A 164 13.29 17.09 22.67
CA GLU A 164 14.56 17.76 22.37
C GLU A 164 15.40 17.00 21.32
N GLU A 165 14.73 16.25 20.43
CA GLU A 165 15.35 15.37 19.44
C GLU A 165 16.28 14.31 20.06
N ALA A 166 15.99 13.85 21.29
CA ALA A 166 16.74 12.78 21.93
C ALA A 166 16.77 11.49 21.08
N PRO A 167 17.83 10.66 21.18
CA PRO A 167 17.89 9.39 20.46
C PRO A 167 16.80 8.41 20.93
N GLY A 168 16.07 7.79 20.01
CA GLY A 168 15.01 6.85 20.35
C GLY A 168 14.37 6.17 19.14
N SER A 169 13.67 5.06 19.39
CA SER A 169 12.90 4.36 18.35
C SER A 169 11.42 4.69 18.45
N TYR A 170 10.79 4.91 17.31
CA TYR A 170 9.37 5.23 17.21
C TYR A 170 8.72 4.61 15.98
N ILE A 171 7.41 4.51 16.01
CA ILE A 171 6.58 4.19 14.85
C ILE A 171 5.94 5.46 14.32
N ALA A 172 5.76 5.56 13.01
CA ALA A 172 4.99 6.63 12.37
C ALA A 172 3.69 6.06 11.78
N LEU A 173 2.62 6.86 11.75
CA LEU A 173 1.35 6.50 11.14
C LEU A 173 1.10 7.27 9.84
N SER A 174 0.89 6.54 8.75
CA SER A 174 0.34 7.05 7.48
C SER A 174 -1.14 6.67 7.39
N HIS A 175 -2.02 7.66 7.32
CA HIS A 175 -3.47 7.46 7.34
C HIS A 175 -4.22 8.58 6.59
N CYS A 176 -5.49 8.34 6.26
CA CYS A 176 -6.37 9.38 5.72
C CYS A 176 -7.07 10.11 6.85
N TRP A 177 -7.00 11.45 6.83
CA TRP A 177 -7.64 12.29 7.84
C TRP A 177 -9.18 12.42 7.71
N GLY A 178 -9.81 11.85 6.67
CA GLY A 178 -11.23 12.09 6.38
C GLY A 178 -11.49 13.40 5.65
N ASN A 179 -12.77 13.71 5.46
CA ASN A 179 -13.22 14.99 4.90
C ASN A 179 -13.03 16.14 5.90
N LEU A 180 -13.13 17.39 5.46
CA LEU A 180 -12.90 18.58 6.30
C LEU A 180 -13.79 18.62 7.56
N GLU A 181 -14.99 18.03 7.52
CA GLU A 181 -15.92 17.99 8.65
C GLU A 181 -15.49 16.95 9.71
N GLU A 182 -14.93 15.82 9.28
CA GLU A 182 -14.45 14.72 10.12
C GLU A 182 -13.05 14.96 10.70
N GLN A 183 -12.24 15.83 10.08
CA GLN A 183 -10.85 16.11 10.45
C GLN A 183 -10.66 16.63 11.88
N HIS A 184 -11.72 17.05 12.57
CA HIS A 184 -11.62 17.88 13.78
C HIS A 184 -11.64 17.10 15.11
N SER A 185 -11.82 15.78 15.10
CA SER A 185 -12.15 15.04 16.34
C SER A 185 -11.00 14.95 17.36
N CYS A 186 -9.73 14.86 16.92
CA CYS A 186 -8.60 14.67 17.83
C CYS A 186 -7.28 15.26 17.28
N GLN A 187 -7.19 16.58 17.21
CA GLN A 187 -5.99 17.31 16.77
C GLN A 187 -5.30 18.05 17.92
N THR A 188 -4.01 18.33 17.74
CA THR A 188 -3.28 19.28 18.60
C THR A 188 -3.37 20.69 18.04
N LYS A 189 -3.80 21.65 18.86
CA LYS A 189 -3.97 23.07 18.55
C LYS A 189 -3.30 23.90 19.65
N LYS A 190 -3.10 25.20 19.39
CA LYS A 190 -2.45 26.11 20.36
C LYS A 190 -3.16 26.16 21.72
N ASP A 191 -4.48 26.04 21.72
CA ASP A 191 -5.32 26.11 22.91
C ASP A 191 -5.35 24.81 23.71
N ASN A 192 -5.08 23.66 23.10
CA ASN A 192 -5.14 22.34 23.76
C ASN A 192 -3.78 21.66 23.98
N ILE A 193 -2.68 22.21 23.46
CA ILE A 193 -1.35 21.57 23.56
C ILE A 193 -0.94 21.30 25.01
N ALA A 194 -1.20 22.22 25.94
CA ALA A 194 -0.88 22.03 27.36
C ALA A 194 -1.62 20.82 27.97
N GLN A 195 -2.87 20.60 27.57
CA GLN A 195 -3.64 19.41 27.95
C GLN A 195 -3.03 18.16 27.33
N ARG A 196 -2.73 18.18 26.02
CA ARG A 196 -2.15 17.05 25.27
C ARG A 196 -0.80 16.61 25.83
N LEU A 197 0.01 17.54 26.34
CA LEU A 197 1.30 17.26 27.00
C LEU A 197 1.12 16.55 28.36
N ASN A 198 -0.03 16.74 29.01
CA ASN A 198 -0.33 16.10 30.29
C ASN A 198 -0.97 14.72 30.10
N SER A 199 -2.08 14.65 29.36
CA SER A 199 -2.81 13.39 29.07
C SER A 199 -3.69 13.54 27.83
N ILE A 200 -3.90 12.42 27.14
CA ILE A 200 -4.88 12.21 26.09
C ILE A 200 -5.62 10.93 26.47
N GLU A 201 -6.88 11.08 26.86
CA GLU A 201 -7.68 9.94 27.30
C GLU A 201 -7.99 9.00 26.14
N TRP A 202 -8.04 7.69 26.42
CA TRP A 202 -8.29 6.67 25.40
C TRP A 202 -9.60 6.91 24.62
N SER A 203 -10.63 7.39 25.31
CA SER A 203 -11.93 7.70 24.72
C SER A 203 -11.90 8.88 23.75
N GLU A 204 -10.90 9.75 23.82
CA GLU A 204 -10.71 10.86 22.87
C GLU A 204 -10.08 10.40 21.56
N LEU A 205 -9.35 9.28 21.57
CA LEU A 205 -8.64 8.79 20.40
C LEU A 205 -9.63 8.20 19.38
N PRO A 206 -9.61 8.69 18.13
CA PRO A 206 -10.28 8.06 17.00
C PRO A 206 -9.79 6.63 16.79
N LYS A 207 -10.62 5.79 16.15
CA LYS A 207 -10.36 4.36 16.04
C LYS A 207 -9.04 4.03 15.34
N THR A 208 -8.66 4.79 14.30
CA THR A 208 -7.37 4.63 13.61
C THR A 208 -6.20 4.92 14.54
N PHE A 209 -6.33 5.88 15.46
CA PHE A 209 -5.26 6.20 16.42
C PHE A 209 -5.18 5.14 17.51
N GLN A 210 -6.32 4.67 18.02
CA GLN A 210 -6.39 3.54 18.96
C GLN A 210 -5.72 2.29 18.39
N ASP A 211 -6.05 1.94 17.15
CA ASP A 211 -5.47 0.79 16.45
C ASP A 211 -3.94 0.94 16.31
N SER A 212 -3.46 2.16 16.00
CA SER A 212 -2.03 2.47 15.90
C SER A 212 -1.31 2.34 17.24
N VAL A 213 -1.93 2.78 18.34
CA VAL A 213 -1.40 2.61 19.70
C VAL A 213 -1.28 1.12 20.05
N ILE A 214 -2.31 0.31 19.74
CA ILE A 214 -2.31 -1.13 20.00
C ILE A 214 -1.16 -1.82 19.27
N ILE A 215 -1.00 -1.58 17.97
CA ILE A 215 0.09 -2.18 17.18
C ILE A 215 1.46 -1.69 17.67
N THR A 216 1.58 -0.41 18.03
CA THR A 216 2.83 0.16 18.52
C THR A 216 3.29 -0.52 19.83
N ARG A 217 2.37 -0.66 20.79
CA ARG A 217 2.59 -1.40 22.04
C ARG A 217 2.90 -2.88 21.78
N ALA A 218 2.17 -3.51 20.85
CA ALA A 218 2.38 -4.91 20.50
C ALA A 218 3.77 -5.16 19.87
N LEU A 219 4.34 -4.19 19.16
CA LEU A 219 5.72 -4.27 18.65
C LEU A 219 6.78 -3.90 19.70
N GLY A 220 6.38 -3.56 20.92
CA GLY A 220 7.28 -3.19 22.00
C GLY A 220 7.92 -1.81 21.83
N ILE A 221 7.33 -0.93 21.01
CA ILE A 221 7.81 0.43 20.78
C ILE A 221 6.98 1.39 21.64
N ARG A 222 7.66 2.32 22.32
CA ARG A 222 7.04 3.27 23.26
C ARG A 222 6.47 4.52 22.58
N TYR A 223 7.07 4.92 21.46
CA TYR A 223 6.79 6.21 20.84
C TYR A 223 6.06 6.05 19.51
N LEU A 224 5.04 6.88 19.31
CA LEU A 224 4.22 6.92 18.10
C LEU A 224 4.12 8.35 17.58
N TRP A 225 4.36 8.53 16.28
CA TRP A 225 4.20 9.80 15.61
C TRP A 225 2.95 9.77 14.72
N ILE A 226 2.05 10.74 14.95
CA ILE A 226 0.84 11.00 14.16
C ILE A 226 0.84 12.49 13.85
N ASP A 227 0.83 12.86 12.57
CA ASP A 227 0.92 14.25 12.09
C ASP A 227 -0.12 15.18 12.74
N SER A 228 -1.39 14.78 12.80
CA SER A 228 -2.49 15.56 13.38
C SER A 228 -2.33 15.85 14.89
N LEU A 229 -1.54 15.05 15.60
CA LEU A 229 -1.26 15.20 17.03
C LEU A 229 0.13 15.75 17.34
N CYS A 230 1.11 15.49 16.49
CA CYS A 230 2.50 15.90 16.70
C CYS A 230 2.84 17.25 16.06
N ILE A 231 1.98 17.76 15.19
CA ILE A 231 2.06 19.09 14.58
C ILE A 231 0.92 19.95 15.15
N ILE A 232 1.21 21.22 15.46
CA ILE A 232 0.18 22.16 15.93
C ILE A 232 -0.65 22.60 14.71
N GLN A 233 -1.90 22.14 14.67
CA GLN A 233 -2.82 22.45 13.60
C GLN A 233 -3.26 23.92 13.65
N GLY A 234 -3.32 24.55 12.47
CA GLY A 234 -3.61 25.98 12.34
C GLY A 234 -2.44 26.92 12.66
N ASP A 235 -1.24 26.39 12.95
CA ASP A 235 -0.02 27.18 13.09
C ASP A 235 0.88 27.02 11.85
N VAL A 236 1.00 28.10 11.07
CA VAL A 236 1.81 28.13 9.84
C VAL A 236 3.30 27.97 10.13
N GLU A 237 3.82 28.59 11.19
CA GLU A 237 5.26 28.53 11.51
C GLU A 237 5.66 27.14 11.99
N ASP A 238 4.80 26.51 12.78
CA ASP A 238 4.98 25.15 13.25
C ASP A 238 4.87 24.15 12.09
N TRP A 239 3.85 24.29 11.23
CA TRP A 239 3.69 23.46 10.04
C TRP A 239 4.88 23.59 9.09
N GLU A 240 5.37 24.80 8.82
CA GLU A 240 6.53 25.01 7.95
C GLU A 240 7.80 24.36 8.50
N ARG A 241 7.93 24.27 9.83
CA ARG A 241 9.06 23.63 10.48
C ARG A 241 8.94 22.11 10.40
N GLU A 242 7.79 21.55 10.76
CA GLU A 242 7.57 20.11 10.81
C GLU A 242 7.49 19.48 9.41
N SER A 243 6.86 20.17 8.44
CA SER A 243 6.75 19.70 7.05
C SER A 243 8.11 19.50 6.38
N LYS A 244 9.10 20.37 6.68
CA LYS A 244 10.50 20.22 6.23
C LYS A 244 11.17 18.96 6.81
N CYS A 245 10.72 18.51 7.97
CA CYS A 245 11.25 17.33 8.65
C CYS A 245 10.50 16.03 8.32
N MET A 246 9.32 16.08 7.69
CA MET A 246 8.52 14.88 7.39
C MET A 246 9.30 13.78 6.68
N ALA A 247 10.17 14.14 5.74
CA ALA A 247 11.06 13.20 5.06
C ALA A 247 11.89 12.38 6.06
N ARG A 248 12.52 13.06 7.01
CA ARG A 248 13.34 12.45 8.07
C ARG A 248 12.47 11.61 9.01
N ILE A 249 11.31 12.13 9.41
CA ILE A 249 10.38 11.45 10.33
C ILE A 249 9.99 10.07 9.79
N TYR A 250 9.50 10.02 8.54
CA TYR A 250 9.12 8.75 7.92
C TYR A 250 10.33 7.86 7.60
N HIS A 251 11.47 8.45 7.20
CA HIS A 251 12.69 7.70 6.90
C HIS A 251 13.29 6.98 8.13
N ASP A 252 13.25 7.64 9.28
CA ASP A 252 13.91 7.21 10.51
C ASP A 252 12.98 6.45 11.47
N ALA A 253 11.67 6.43 11.20
CA ALA A 253 10.73 5.55 11.90
C ALA A 253 11.19 4.08 11.85
N TYR A 254 11.07 3.40 12.99
CA TYR A 254 11.39 1.98 13.13
C TYR A 254 10.54 1.11 12.18
N VAL A 255 9.25 1.43 12.10
CA VAL A 255 8.28 0.96 11.10
C VAL A 255 7.27 2.09 10.91
N THR A 256 6.80 2.30 9.67
CA THR A 256 5.62 3.13 9.42
C THR A 256 4.40 2.21 9.27
N ILE A 257 3.35 2.46 10.05
CA ILE A 257 2.04 1.80 9.88
C ILE A 257 1.30 2.53 8.75
N ALA A 258 0.82 1.79 7.76
CA ALA A 258 -0.03 2.32 6.71
C ALA A 258 -1.46 1.77 6.87
N ALA A 259 -2.37 2.64 7.33
CA ALA A 259 -3.79 2.34 7.49
C ALA A 259 -4.52 2.44 6.14
N ALA A 260 -4.28 1.48 5.25
CA ALA A 260 -4.55 1.65 3.82
C ALA A 260 -6.04 1.81 3.47
N VAL A 261 -6.92 1.11 4.19
CA VAL A 261 -8.37 1.06 3.93
C VAL A 261 -9.13 2.22 4.56
N GLY A 262 -8.58 2.83 5.62
CA GLY A 262 -9.23 3.93 6.31
C GLY A 262 -9.34 5.17 5.41
N GLN A 263 -10.54 5.70 5.30
CA GLN A 263 -10.85 7.00 4.68
C GLN A 263 -10.76 8.13 5.70
N SER A 264 -10.90 7.84 7.00
CA SER A 264 -10.83 8.80 8.10
C SER A 264 -10.07 8.29 9.34
N ASP A 265 -9.79 9.20 10.27
CA ASP A 265 -9.24 8.91 11.60
C ASP A 265 -10.18 8.00 12.42
N SER A 266 -11.48 8.03 12.13
CA SER A 266 -12.50 7.31 12.88
C SER A 266 -12.78 5.90 12.35
N ASP A 267 -12.25 5.55 11.19
CA ASP A 267 -12.59 4.29 10.54
C ASP A 267 -11.99 3.08 11.26
N GLY A 268 -10.76 3.20 11.76
CA GLY A 268 -9.97 2.05 12.17
C GLY A 268 -9.48 1.21 10.99
N PHE A 269 -8.42 0.46 11.22
CA PHE A 269 -7.85 -0.49 10.25
C PHE A 269 -7.69 -1.90 10.82
N ILE A 270 -7.91 -2.10 12.12
CA ILE A 270 -8.02 -3.42 12.75
C ILE A 270 -9.50 -3.79 12.75
N LYS A 271 -10.00 -4.12 11.55
CA LYS A 271 -11.36 -4.62 11.35
C LYS A 271 -11.34 -6.14 11.22
N GLU A 272 -12.47 -6.75 11.53
CA GLU A 272 -12.68 -8.15 11.21
C GLU A 272 -12.65 -8.30 9.68
N ARG A 273 -11.76 -9.16 9.17
CA ARG A 273 -11.59 -9.36 7.72
C ARG A 273 -12.86 -9.85 7.08
N GLU A 274 -13.14 -9.54 5.82
CA GLU A 274 -14.37 -10.04 5.18
C GLU A 274 -14.37 -11.58 5.15
N LYS A 275 -15.56 -12.19 5.29
CA LYS A 275 -15.70 -13.64 5.42
C LYS A 275 -14.95 -14.39 4.32
N GLU A 276 -15.06 -13.93 3.07
CA GLU A 276 -14.43 -14.55 1.90
C GLU A 276 -12.90 -14.66 1.95
N PHE A 277 -12.20 -13.78 2.71
CA PHE A 277 -10.75 -13.86 2.89
C PHE A 277 -10.34 -14.71 4.09
N ARG A 278 -11.30 -15.16 4.90
CA ARG A 278 -11.05 -16.03 6.05
C ARG A 278 -10.94 -17.50 5.61
N PRO A 279 -10.23 -18.33 6.40
CA PRO A 279 -10.18 -19.76 6.17
C PRO A 279 -11.58 -20.39 6.30
N HIS A 280 -12.03 -21.07 5.25
CA HIS A 280 -13.23 -21.91 5.30
C HIS A 280 -12.83 -23.37 5.11
N GLU A 281 -13.21 -24.21 6.07
CA GLU A 281 -12.90 -25.64 5.99
C GLU A 281 -13.76 -26.31 4.91
N VAL A 282 -13.10 -26.98 3.95
CA VAL A 282 -13.76 -27.75 2.89
C VAL A 282 -14.00 -29.18 3.35
N VAL A 283 -12.93 -29.78 3.88
CA VAL A 283 -12.87 -31.11 4.50
C VAL A 283 -11.84 -31.05 5.61
N ARG A 284 -11.92 -31.95 6.59
CA ARG A 284 -11.12 -31.92 7.82
C ARG A 284 -9.63 -31.61 7.57
N GLY A 285 -9.19 -30.40 7.93
CA GLY A 285 -7.81 -29.92 7.81
C GLY A 285 -7.42 -29.26 6.49
N ILE A 286 -8.36 -29.07 5.55
CA ILE A 286 -8.13 -28.38 4.27
C ILE A 286 -9.10 -27.22 4.14
N TYR A 287 -8.54 -26.08 3.77
CA TYR A 287 -9.20 -24.80 3.78
C TYR A 287 -9.13 -24.15 2.42
N TRP A 288 -10.14 -23.34 2.15
CA TRP A 288 -10.16 -22.42 1.02
C TRP A 288 -10.37 -20.99 1.51
N ARG A 289 -9.93 -20.02 0.71
CA ARG A 289 -10.27 -18.60 0.83
C ARG A 289 -10.19 -17.93 -0.54
N LYS A 290 -10.74 -16.72 -0.68
CA LYS A 290 -10.56 -15.89 -1.87
C LYS A 290 -9.10 -15.44 -1.99
N GLU A 291 -8.57 -15.51 -3.21
CA GLU A 291 -7.24 -14.99 -3.54
C GLU A 291 -7.22 -13.47 -3.41
N VAL A 292 -6.23 -12.93 -2.69
CA VAL A 292 -6.04 -11.49 -2.54
C VAL A 292 -5.33 -10.91 -3.78
N ASN A 293 -5.92 -9.91 -4.46
CA ASN A 293 -5.29 -9.30 -5.64
C ASN A 293 -4.35 -8.14 -5.24
N HIS A 294 -3.09 -8.47 -4.99
CA HIS A 294 -2.09 -7.53 -4.46
C HIS A 294 -1.83 -6.32 -5.40
N VAL A 295 -2.06 -6.44 -6.71
CA VAL A 295 -1.84 -5.35 -7.67
C VAL A 295 -2.96 -4.31 -7.58
N VAL A 296 -4.21 -4.77 -7.42
CA VAL A 296 -5.39 -3.91 -7.40
C VAL A 296 -5.53 -3.22 -6.04
N HIS A 297 -5.32 -3.95 -4.95
CA HIS A 297 -5.49 -3.43 -3.59
C HIS A 297 -4.53 -2.25 -3.33
N ASN A 298 -3.25 -2.40 -3.67
CA ASN A 298 -2.23 -1.35 -3.48
C ASN A 298 -2.48 -0.04 -4.23
N ARG A 299 -3.33 -0.01 -5.27
CA ARG A 299 -3.54 1.18 -6.13
C ARG A 299 -4.91 1.83 -6.01
N ARG A 300 -5.88 1.17 -5.37
CA ARG A 300 -7.25 1.68 -5.24
C ARG A 300 -7.64 2.04 -3.81
N GLU A 301 -6.75 1.77 -2.86
CA GLU A 301 -7.00 2.07 -1.47
C GLU A 301 -6.98 3.57 -1.19
N PRO A 302 -7.85 4.06 -0.30
CA PRO A 302 -7.95 5.48 0.04
C PRO A 302 -6.59 6.13 0.29
N LEU A 303 -5.73 5.49 1.08
CA LEU A 303 -4.40 6.01 1.40
C LEU A 303 -3.53 6.19 0.17
N ALA A 304 -3.56 5.22 -0.76
CA ALA A 304 -2.75 5.24 -1.98
C ALA A 304 -3.18 6.34 -2.98
N THR A 305 -4.34 6.97 -2.78
CA THR A 305 -4.83 8.05 -3.64
C THR A 305 -4.40 9.44 -3.18
N ARG A 306 -3.81 9.59 -1.98
CA ARG A 306 -3.42 10.88 -1.41
C ARG A 306 -1.98 11.23 -1.76
N ALA A 307 -1.75 12.49 -2.12
CA ALA A 307 -0.43 12.97 -2.54
C ALA A 307 0.63 12.93 -1.42
N TRP A 308 0.30 13.40 -0.21
CA TRP A 308 1.20 13.30 0.95
C TRP A 308 1.65 11.86 1.23
N CYS A 309 0.74 10.89 1.08
CA CYS A 309 1.03 9.48 1.31
C CYS A 309 2.02 8.88 0.29
N TYR A 310 2.30 9.57 -0.83
CA TYR A 310 3.27 9.10 -1.80
C TYR A 310 4.69 9.05 -1.24
N GLN A 311 5.12 10.09 -0.52
CA GLN A 311 6.42 10.08 0.17
C GLN A 311 6.41 9.15 1.38
N GLU A 312 5.29 9.08 2.12
CA GLU A 312 5.10 8.18 3.28
C GLU A 312 5.18 6.71 2.89
N ARG A 313 4.92 6.40 1.61
CA ARG A 313 5.06 5.06 1.05
C ARG A 313 6.48 4.76 0.57
N LEU A 314 7.19 5.73 -0.02
CA LEU A 314 8.47 5.50 -0.69
C LEU A 314 9.70 5.72 0.20
N VAL A 315 9.60 6.64 1.16
CA VAL A 315 10.72 7.10 1.98
C VAL A 315 11.06 6.16 3.16
N PRO A 316 10.09 5.58 3.90
CA PRO A 316 10.41 4.73 5.04
C PRO A 316 11.27 3.53 4.68
N ARG A 317 12.06 3.07 5.66
CA ARG A 317 12.84 1.82 5.55
C ARG A 317 11.94 0.58 5.57
N ARG A 318 10.82 0.68 6.28
CA ARG A 318 9.86 -0.38 6.56
C ARG A 318 8.45 0.20 6.62
N VAL A 319 7.50 -0.49 6.00
CA VAL A 319 6.07 -0.19 6.14
C VAL A 319 5.33 -1.48 6.42
N LEU A 320 4.44 -1.38 7.39
CA LEU A 320 3.45 -2.39 7.72
C LEU A 320 2.09 -1.89 7.24
N THR A 321 1.60 -2.45 6.14
CA THR A 321 0.36 -2.03 5.51
C THR A 321 -0.78 -2.94 5.93
N PHE A 322 -1.84 -2.33 6.49
CA PHE A 322 -3.05 -3.03 6.89
C PHE A 322 -4.12 -2.87 5.81
N HIS A 323 -4.37 -3.96 5.09
CA HIS A 323 -5.43 -4.05 4.09
C HIS A 323 -6.68 -4.70 4.70
N HIS A 324 -7.79 -4.67 3.96
CA HIS A 324 -9.07 -5.28 4.37
C HIS A 324 -9.00 -6.82 4.40
N ALA A 325 -8.10 -7.39 3.59
CA ALA A 325 -7.92 -8.83 3.45
C ALA A 325 -6.72 -9.39 4.24
N GLU A 326 -5.62 -8.64 4.35
CA GLU A 326 -4.37 -9.12 4.95
C GLU A 326 -3.43 -7.98 5.37
N VAL A 327 -2.39 -8.32 6.12
CA VAL A 327 -1.28 -7.45 6.49
C VAL A 327 -0.07 -7.76 5.63
N MET A 328 0.58 -6.71 5.13
CA MET A 328 1.81 -6.80 4.35
C MET A 328 2.92 -6.04 5.05
N PHE A 329 4.12 -6.61 5.04
CA PHE A 329 5.33 -5.96 5.51
C PHE A 329 6.31 -5.80 4.35
N GLU A 330 6.62 -4.56 4.02
CA GLU A 330 7.63 -4.24 3.01
C GLU A 330 8.81 -3.55 3.67
N CYS A 331 10.00 -4.07 3.42
CA CYS A 331 11.25 -3.38 3.71
C CYS A 331 11.99 -3.08 2.42
N ARG A 332 13.15 -2.45 2.57
CA ARG A 332 14.06 -2.10 1.48
C ARG A 332 14.64 -3.29 0.69
N LEU A 333 14.45 -4.54 1.09
CA LEU A 333 14.99 -5.71 0.36
C LEU A 333 13.96 -6.78 0.06
N ALA A 334 12.95 -6.90 0.92
CA ALA A 334 12.00 -7.98 0.88
C ALA A 334 10.61 -7.46 1.20
N HIS A 335 9.65 -8.23 0.74
CA HIS A 335 8.24 -8.07 0.99
C HIS A 335 7.74 -9.40 1.54
N TRP A 336 6.93 -9.33 2.58
CA TRP A 336 6.24 -10.47 3.18
C TRP A 336 4.77 -10.15 3.31
N CYS A 337 3.95 -11.16 3.15
CA CYS A 337 2.51 -11.06 3.22
C CYS A 337 1.94 -12.24 4.02
N GLU A 338 0.85 -12.04 4.77
CA GLU A 338 0.23 -13.13 5.54
C GLU A 338 -0.21 -14.30 4.66
N CYS A 339 -0.53 -14.08 3.38
CA CYS A 339 -0.85 -15.17 2.47
C CYS A 339 0.36 -16.05 2.08
N GLY A 340 1.58 -15.67 2.47
CA GLY A 340 2.82 -16.37 2.12
C GLY A 340 3.43 -15.94 0.78
N ARG A 341 2.78 -15.00 0.04
CA ARG A 341 3.31 -14.45 -1.20
C ARG A 341 4.54 -13.58 -0.96
N ASN A 342 5.69 -14.13 -1.34
CA ASN A 342 6.97 -13.40 -1.40
C ASN A 342 7.40 -13.11 -2.85
N GLU A 343 6.71 -13.66 -3.86
CA GLU A 343 7.08 -13.54 -5.27
C GLU A 343 6.46 -12.30 -5.91
N ALA A 344 7.34 -11.36 -6.29
CA ALA A 344 7.02 -10.23 -7.13
C ALA A 344 6.58 -10.73 -8.52
N TYR A 345 5.27 -10.87 -8.75
CA TYR A 345 4.74 -11.02 -10.10
C TYR A 345 4.99 -9.73 -10.91
N GLY A 346 6.13 -9.69 -11.59
CA GLY A 346 6.41 -8.83 -12.75
C GLY A 346 6.52 -7.32 -12.53
N LYS A 347 6.19 -6.79 -11.35
CA LYS A 347 6.47 -5.41 -10.94
C LYS A 347 6.90 -5.43 -9.48
N PHE A 348 8.11 -4.95 -9.18
CA PHE A 348 8.53 -4.71 -7.81
C PHE A 348 7.49 -3.82 -7.12
N PRO A 349 7.15 -4.07 -5.84
CA PRO A 349 6.45 -3.08 -5.03
C PRO A 349 7.14 -1.71 -5.19
N ASP A 350 6.34 -0.63 -5.24
CA ASP A 350 6.82 0.69 -5.65
C ASP A 350 8.05 1.14 -4.84
N ARG A 351 8.19 0.75 -3.56
CA ARG A 351 9.36 1.08 -2.73
C ARG A 351 10.58 0.20 -3.02
N VAL A 352 10.45 -1.11 -3.23
CA VAL A 352 11.59 -1.93 -3.71
C VAL A 352 12.12 -1.38 -5.04
N ALA A 353 11.24 -1.00 -5.96
CA ALA A 353 11.63 -0.33 -7.21
C ALA A 353 12.36 0.99 -6.94
N HIS A 354 11.78 1.86 -6.11
CA HIS A 354 12.34 3.15 -5.74
C HIS A 354 13.73 3.04 -5.12
N LYS A 355 13.93 2.13 -4.16
CA LYS A 355 15.25 1.90 -3.55
C LYS A 355 16.26 1.38 -4.58
N ARG A 356 15.86 0.46 -5.47
CA ARG A 356 16.75 -0.04 -6.53
C ARG A 356 17.17 1.07 -7.49
N MET A 357 16.32 2.07 -7.72
CA MET A 357 16.72 3.25 -8.49
C MET A 357 17.75 4.09 -7.73
N LEU A 358 17.61 4.22 -6.41
CA LEU A 358 18.49 5.05 -5.56
C LEU A 358 19.75 4.34 -5.03
N SER A 359 20.00 3.06 -5.37
CA SER A 359 21.18 2.33 -4.89
C SER A 359 22.49 2.92 -5.42
N LYS A 360 23.55 2.93 -4.59
CA LYS A 360 24.85 3.50 -4.97
C LYS A 360 25.49 2.72 -6.13
N GLY A 361 26.08 3.44 -7.08
CA GLY A 361 26.97 2.89 -8.12
C GLY A 361 26.28 2.21 -9.31
N THR A 362 24.95 2.21 -9.38
CA THR A 362 24.22 1.46 -10.41
C THR A 362 23.63 2.32 -11.52
N ARG A 363 23.47 3.64 -11.31
CA ARG A 363 22.71 4.50 -12.23
C ARG A 363 23.40 5.84 -12.50
N THR A 364 23.28 6.32 -13.73
CA THR A 364 23.71 7.66 -14.13
C THR A 364 22.72 8.71 -13.62
N GLU A 365 23.15 9.96 -13.58
CA GLU A 365 22.28 11.10 -13.29
C GLU A 365 21.09 11.15 -14.25
N GLU A 366 21.30 10.88 -15.55
CA GLU A 366 20.23 10.85 -16.55
C GLU A 366 19.16 9.80 -16.26
N GLU A 367 19.56 8.60 -15.80
CA GLU A 367 18.61 7.53 -15.44
C GLU A 367 17.77 7.90 -14.21
N LEU A 368 18.35 8.59 -13.24
CA LEU A 368 17.64 9.06 -12.04
C LEU A 368 16.64 10.17 -12.36
N VAL A 369 17.02 11.10 -13.25
CA VAL A 369 16.12 12.16 -13.71
C VAL A 369 15.04 11.60 -14.65
N ASP A 370 15.35 10.62 -15.51
CA ASP A 370 14.31 9.92 -16.27
C ASP A 370 13.32 9.21 -15.33
N TYR A 371 13.81 8.53 -14.30
CA TYR A 371 12.97 7.91 -13.27
C TYR A 371 12.04 8.91 -12.58
N TRP A 372 12.54 10.10 -12.26
CA TRP A 372 11.75 11.19 -11.70
C TRP A 372 10.55 11.51 -12.61
N TYR A 373 10.77 11.78 -13.89
CA TYR A 373 9.67 12.16 -14.77
C TYR A 373 8.79 10.98 -15.23
N SER A 374 9.40 9.85 -15.57
CA SER A 374 8.73 8.70 -16.18
C SER A 374 7.91 7.89 -15.17
N THR A 375 8.30 7.93 -13.90
CA THR A 375 7.66 7.17 -12.83
C THR A 375 7.15 8.07 -11.72
N ILE A 376 8.02 8.84 -11.05
CA ILE A 376 7.61 9.62 -9.87
C ILE A 376 6.52 10.63 -10.21
N ILE A 377 6.74 11.51 -11.19
CA ILE A 377 5.76 12.54 -11.52
C ILE A 377 4.52 11.94 -12.20
N ARG A 378 4.71 10.94 -13.08
CA ARG A 378 3.59 10.25 -13.74
C ARG A 378 2.59 9.68 -12.73
N ASP A 379 3.09 9.09 -11.65
CA ASP A 379 2.26 8.44 -10.65
C ASP A 379 1.75 9.47 -9.62
N TYR A 380 2.58 10.42 -9.19
CA TYR A 380 2.21 11.46 -8.24
C TYR A 380 1.13 12.43 -8.75
N THR A 381 1.18 12.82 -10.03
CA THR A 381 0.19 13.77 -10.61
C THR A 381 -1.24 13.22 -10.68
N ARG A 382 -1.42 11.91 -10.43
CA ARG A 382 -2.74 11.26 -10.37
C ARG A 382 -3.35 11.29 -8.97
N LEU A 383 -2.58 11.75 -7.98
CA LEU A 383 -2.98 11.73 -6.59
C LEU A 383 -3.79 12.98 -6.23
N SER A 384 -4.63 12.83 -5.21
CA SER A 384 -5.51 13.87 -4.70
C SER A 384 -4.80 14.70 -3.64
N LEU A 385 -5.03 16.02 -3.71
CA LEU A 385 -4.56 17.02 -2.75
C LEU A 385 -5.78 17.79 -2.25
N SER A 386 -5.83 18.06 -0.94
CA SER A 386 -6.83 18.98 -0.37
C SER A 386 -6.46 20.43 -0.68
N TYR A 387 -5.17 20.75 -0.60
CA TYR A 387 -4.64 22.08 -0.87
C TYR A 387 -3.58 22.01 -1.97
N GLU A 388 -3.76 22.84 -3.00
CA GLU A 388 -2.85 22.93 -4.14
C GLU A 388 -1.42 23.38 -3.72
N SER A 389 -1.31 24.16 -2.64
CA SER A 389 -0.04 24.59 -2.04
C SER A 389 0.86 23.42 -1.62
N ASP A 390 0.27 22.26 -1.30
CA ASP A 390 0.99 21.10 -0.79
C ASP A 390 1.65 20.28 -1.90
N ARG A 391 1.40 20.62 -3.17
CA ARG A 391 1.85 19.84 -4.32
C ARG A 391 3.37 19.61 -4.35
N LEU A 392 4.17 20.61 -4.04
CA LEU A 392 5.63 20.48 -4.00
C LEU A 392 6.15 19.97 -2.64
N PRO A 393 5.66 20.47 -1.49
CA PRO A 393 6.00 19.92 -0.18
C PRO A 393 5.86 18.39 -0.09
N ALA A 394 4.75 17.83 -0.60
CA ALA A 394 4.48 16.39 -0.56
C ALA A 394 5.38 15.52 -1.48
N LEU A 395 6.20 16.14 -2.32
CA LEU A 395 7.23 15.46 -3.14
C LEU A 395 8.67 15.76 -2.69
N SER A 396 8.84 16.72 -1.79
CA SER A 396 10.15 17.29 -1.45
C SER A 396 11.14 16.23 -0.97
N ALA A 397 10.68 15.26 -0.17
CA ALA A 397 11.51 14.17 0.33
C ALA A 397 12.16 13.35 -0.81
N ILE A 398 11.37 13.03 -1.84
CA ILE A 398 11.82 12.23 -2.98
C ILE A 398 12.78 13.05 -3.84
N ALA A 399 12.48 14.34 -4.05
CA ALA A 399 13.38 15.25 -4.76
C ALA A 399 14.73 15.35 -4.03
N SER A 400 14.73 15.50 -2.70
CA SER A 400 15.95 15.54 -1.89
C SER A 400 16.78 14.26 -1.99
N GLN A 401 16.14 13.09 -2.07
CA GLN A 401 16.86 11.81 -2.25
C GLN A 401 17.55 11.71 -3.61
N ILE A 402 16.92 12.21 -4.68
CA ILE A 402 17.55 12.25 -6.01
C ILE A 402 18.67 13.29 -6.02
N HIS A 403 18.44 14.47 -5.45
CA HIS A 403 19.46 15.52 -5.33
C HIS A 403 20.70 15.02 -4.60
N ALA A 404 20.53 14.30 -3.49
CA ALA A 404 21.64 13.73 -2.73
C ALA A 404 22.47 12.70 -3.53
N LYS A 405 21.94 12.17 -4.65
CA LYS A 405 22.62 11.21 -5.53
C LYS A 405 23.23 11.87 -6.76
N THR A 406 22.56 12.84 -7.34
CA THR A 406 22.97 13.49 -8.58
C THR A 406 23.79 14.76 -8.35
N GLY A 407 23.60 15.43 -7.21
CA GLY A 407 24.04 16.81 -7.00
C GLY A 407 23.24 17.85 -7.79
N GLY A 408 22.37 17.41 -8.71
CA GLY A 408 21.56 18.26 -9.57
C GLY A 408 20.55 19.09 -8.77
N ARG A 409 20.25 20.30 -9.24
CA ARG A 409 19.29 21.18 -8.57
C ARG A 409 17.89 20.98 -9.15
N CYS A 410 16.92 20.76 -8.28
CA CYS A 410 15.50 20.67 -8.64
C CYS A 410 14.79 21.99 -8.29
N VAL A 411 14.22 22.65 -9.30
CA VAL A 411 13.48 23.91 -9.16
C VAL A 411 12.03 23.64 -9.52
N ALA A 412 11.13 23.78 -8.54
CA ALA A 412 9.69 23.56 -8.71
C ALA A 412 9.32 22.21 -9.36
N GLY A 413 10.09 21.15 -9.09
CA GLY A 413 9.88 19.81 -9.66
C GLY A 413 10.57 19.54 -10.99
N ILE A 414 11.35 20.51 -11.51
CA ILE A 414 12.13 20.40 -12.76
C ILE A 414 13.62 20.40 -12.43
N TRP A 415 14.38 19.46 -12.99
CA TRP A 415 15.83 19.38 -12.82
C TRP A 415 16.56 20.29 -13.81
N GLU A 416 17.49 21.13 -13.31
CA GLU A 416 18.20 22.15 -14.12
C GLU A 416 19.00 21.56 -15.30
N ASN A 417 19.51 20.35 -15.14
CA ASN A 417 20.25 19.62 -16.17
C ASN A 417 19.36 19.03 -17.28
N GLN A 418 18.04 18.99 -17.09
CA GLN A 418 17.07 18.42 -18.04
C GLN A 418 15.79 19.29 -18.10
N VAL A 419 15.96 20.62 -18.16
CA VAL A 419 14.83 21.55 -18.22
C VAL A 419 13.96 21.31 -19.44
N LEU A 420 14.55 21.06 -20.61
CA LEU A 420 13.80 20.79 -21.83
C LEU A 420 12.84 19.61 -21.64
N ASP A 421 13.34 18.48 -21.13
CA ASP A 421 12.53 17.31 -20.84
C ASP A 421 11.47 17.59 -19.76
N GLY A 422 11.82 18.40 -18.77
CA GLY A 422 10.93 18.87 -17.72
C GLY A 422 9.91 19.91 -18.16
N LEU A 423 9.87 20.32 -19.44
CA LEU A 423 8.84 21.18 -20.01
C LEU A 423 7.90 20.43 -20.97
N LEU A 424 8.22 19.19 -21.35
CA LEU A 424 7.46 18.36 -22.31
C LEU A 424 6.22 17.69 -21.69
N TRP A 425 5.50 18.38 -20.81
CA TRP A 425 4.29 17.84 -20.18
C TRP A 425 3.12 17.76 -21.17
N ARG A 426 2.38 16.66 -21.13
CA ARG A 426 1.10 16.53 -21.84
C ARG A 426 0.00 16.09 -20.90
N CYS A 427 -1.15 16.77 -21.00
CA CYS A 427 -2.40 16.37 -20.37
C CYS A 427 -2.99 15.16 -21.11
N TRP A 428 -3.31 14.10 -20.39
CA TRP A 428 -4.03 12.95 -20.95
C TRP A 428 -5.44 12.94 -20.34
N GLY A 429 -6.49 12.87 -21.17
CA GLY A 429 -7.87 12.72 -20.68
C GLY A 429 -8.89 13.83 -21.00
N ARG A 430 -8.61 14.80 -21.88
CA ARG A 430 -9.71 15.59 -22.49
C ARG A 430 -10.30 14.81 -23.66
N GLN A 431 -11.48 14.21 -23.49
CA GLN A 431 -12.42 14.26 -24.61
C GLN A 431 -12.78 15.74 -24.77
N VAL A 432 -12.28 16.35 -25.83
CA VAL A 432 -12.83 17.62 -26.30
C VAL A 432 -14.25 17.29 -26.71
N SER A 433 -15.24 17.67 -25.90
CA SER A 433 -16.60 17.76 -26.40
C SER A 433 -16.55 18.73 -27.57
N THR A 434 -16.69 18.22 -28.78
CA THR A 434 -16.93 19.06 -29.96
C THR A 434 -18.14 19.93 -29.61
N ARG A 435 -17.93 21.23 -29.50
CA ARG A 435 -19.02 22.21 -29.47
C ARG A 435 -19.83 21.97 -30.74
N ASN A 436 -20.97 21.29 -30.62
CA ASN A 436 -22.00 21.39 -31.63
C ASN A 436 -22.49 22.83 -31.59
N SER A 437 -22.02 23.61 -32.55
CA SER A 437 -22.69 24.83 -32.98
C SER A 437 -24.04 24.44 -33.56
N ASN A 438 -25.10 24.53 -32.76
CA ASN A 438 -26.42 25.00 -33.19
C ASN A 438 -27.26 25.33 -31.95
N GLY A 439 -27.85 26.52 -31.98
CA GLY A 439 -28.31 27.22 -30.78
C GLY A 439 -29.71 26.87 -30.29
N LYS A 440 -30.07 27.68 -29.27
CA LYS A 440 -31.35 27.86 -28.58
C LYS A 440 -31.68 26.87 -27.45
N SER A 441 -31.46 27.37 -26.23
CA SER A 441 -32.41 27.46 -25.11
C SER A 441 -33.29 26.23 -24.81
N SER A 442 -33.00 25.56 -23.69
CA SER A 442 -33.82 25.58 -22.46
C SER A 442 -33.30 24.54 -21.46
N SER A 443 -33.09 24.92 -20.20
CA SER A 443 -32.94 23.98 -19.07
C SER A 443 -34.28 23.24 -18.84
N PRO A 444 -34.29 21.98 -18.33
CA PRO A 444 -34.15 21.76 -16.88
C PRO A 444 -33.32 20.51 -16.50
N TRP A 445 -32.86 20.48 -15.25
CA TRP A 445 -32.19 19.34 -14.57
C TRP A 445 -32.99 18.02 -14.67
N PRO A 446 -32.35 16.82 -14.59
CA PRO A 446 -32.12 16.19 -13.28
C PRO A 446 -30.81 15.36 -13.11
N TYR A 447 -30.37 15.27 -11.85
CA TYR A 447 -29.63 14.23 -11.11
C TYR A 447 -28.66 13.21 -11.78
N SER A 448 -27.47 13.16 -11.17
CA SER A 448 -26.65 11.98 -10.80
C SER A 448 -26.45 10.84 -11.81
N THR A 449 -25.19 10.63 -12.21
CA THR A 449 -24.49 9.35 -11.97
C THR A 449 -22.99 9.55 -12.10
N ASP A 450 -22.29 9.15 -11.03
CA ASP A 450 -20.86 8.99 -10.92
C ASP A 450 -20.28 7.95 -11.89
N ASN A 451 -18.97 8.06 -12.08
CA ASN A 451 -18.05 7.05 -12.63
C ASN A 451 -18.08 6.78 -14.15
N ALA A 452 -17.14 7.41 -14.87
CA ALA A 452 -16.61 6.88 -16.13
C ALA A 452 -15.11 6.62 -15.99
N ARG A 453 -14.73 5.34 -15.81
CA ARG A 453 -13.37 4.80 -16.00
C ARG A 453 -13.24 4.32 -17.44
N LEU A 454 -12.12 4.59 -18.11
CA LEU A 454 -11.83 4.01 -19.43
C LEU A 454 -10.46 3.32 -19.46
N HIS A 455 -10.45 2.13 -20.06
CA HIS A 455 -9.33 1.21 -20.30
C HIS A 455 -8.57 1.55 -21.62
N PRO A 456 -7.35 1.02 -21.83
CA PRO A 456 -6.48 1.44 -22.92
C PRO A 456 -6.79 0.72 -24.24
N GLY A 457 -6.97 1.49 -25.32
CA GLY A 457 -6.92 1.00 -26.70
C GLY A 457 -5.51 1.14 -27.27
N ALA A 458 -5.01 0.06 -27.87
CA ALA A 458 -3.71 -0.01 -28.53
C ALA A 458 -3.66 0.92 -29.77
N GLY A 459 -2.58 1.70 -29.89
CA GLY A 459 -2.28 2.55 -31.04
C GLY A 459 -0.75 2.76 -31.17
N PRO A 460 -0.24 3.02 -32.38
CA PRO A 460 1.10 2.61 -32.80
C PRO A 460 2.24 3.38 -32.14
N ARG A 461 3.33 2.64 -31.85
CA ARG A 461 4.59 3.14 -31.32
C ARG A 461 5.25 4.11 -32.31
N VAL A 462 5.12 5.42 -32.05
CA VAL A 462 6.04 6.41 -32.60
C VAL A 462 7.15 6.62 -31.55
N ARG A 463 8.40 6.35 -31.94
CA ARG A 463 9.61 6.66 -31.15
C ARG A 463 9.78 8.18 -31.06
N GLY A 464 9.05 8.81 -30.14
CA GLY A 464 9.32 10.15 -29.64
C GLY A 464 9.11 10.13 -28.12
N ARG A 465 10.10 10.58 -27.35
CA ARG A 465 10.01 10.63 -25.88
C ARG A 465 9.03 11.75 -25.49
N TYR A 466 7.73 11.42 -25.43
CA TYR A 466 6.71 12.31 -24.90
C TYR A 466 6.37 11.88 -23.47
N ARG A 467 6.36 12.82 -22.51
CA ARG A 467 6.14 12.57 -21.07
C ARG A 467 4.77 13.10 -20.62
N THR A 468 4.19 12.49 -19.59
CA THR A 468 2.75 12.61 -19.24
C THR A 468 2.54 13.26 -17.87
N ALA A 469 1.60 14.20 -17.75
CA ALA A 469 1.01 14.64 -16.47
C ALA A 469 -0.53 14.69 -16.58
N TYR A 470 -1.24 14.36 -15.50
CA TYR A 470 -2.71 14.42 -15.45
C TYR A 470 -3.19 15.59 -14.59
N LEU A 471 -4.37 16.15 -14.92
CA LEU A 471 -5.06 17.19 -14.14
C LEU A 471 -6.33 16.60 -13.47
N PRO A 472 -6.67 16.99 -12.23
CA PRO A 472 -7.92 16.58 -11.58
C PRO A 472 -9.17 17.15 -12.26
N SER A 473 -10.27 16.39 -12.24
CA SER A 473 -11.52 16.64 -12.98
C SER A 473 -12.48 17.68 -12.36
N ARG A 474 -12.07 18.45 -11.35
CA ARG A 474 -12.88 19.53 -10.78
C ARG A 474 -12.17 20.88 -10.89
N VAL A 475 -12.44 21.58 -12.00
CA VAL A 475 -12.24 23.04 -12.07
C VAL A 475 -13.56 23.64 -12.50
N SER A 476 -14.24 24.30 -11.57
CA SER A 476 -15.40 25.15 -11.86
C SER A 476 -14.98 26.24 -12.85
N GLN A 477 -15.89 26.58 -13.77
CA GLN A 477 -15.68 27.42 -14.96
C GLN A 477 -15.30 28.90 -14.70
N THR A 478 -14.78 29.25 -13.53
CA THR A 478 -14.35 30.63 -13.20
C THR A 478 -12.98 30.72 -12.52
N SER A 479 -12.24 29.63 -12.40
CA SER A 479 -10.87 29.67 -11.84
C SER A 479 -9.85 29.75 -12.97
N SER A 480 -9.20 30.92 -13.09
CA SER A 480 -8.04 31.17 -13.93
C SER A 480 -7.03 30.03 -13.85
N ILE A 481 -6.56 29.57 -15.03
CA ILE A 481 -5.47 28.59 -15.14
C ILE A 481 -4.26 29.18 -14.43
N SER A 482 -3.97 28.68 -13.22
CA SER A 482 -2.69 28.89 -12.56
C SER A 482 -1.63 28.09 -13.34
N LEU A 483 -1.16 28.67 -14.45
CA LEU A 483 0.28 28.68 -14.71
C LEU A 483 0.97 29.02 -13.38
N LEU A 484 2.15 28.46 -13.14
CA LEU A 484 3.07 28.90 -12.09
C LEU A 484 3.29 30.43 -12.21
N TYR A 485 2.37 31.21 -11.67
CA TYR A 485 2.51 32.62 -11.41
C TYR A 485 3.36 32.69 -10.15
N LEU A 486 4.67 32.66 -10.37
CA LEU A 486 5.56 33.45 -9.53
C LEU A 486 4.93 34.86 -9.47
N LYS A 487 4.63 35.36 -8.28
CA LYS A 487 4.06 36.70 -8.05
C LYS A 487 4.72 37.75 -8.97
N PRO A 488 3.96 38.73 -9.49
CA PRO A 488 4.53 39.82 -10.27
C PRO A 488 5.47 40.62 -9.36
N GLY A 489 6.79 40.51 -9.60
CA GLY A 489 7.80 41.28 -8.86
C GLY A 489 9.13 40.57 -8.58
N ILE A 490 9.25 39.25 -8.74
CA ILE A 490 10.55 38.57 -8.65
C ILE A 490 11.06 38.28 -10.06
N ALA A 491 11.80 39.24 -10.60
CA ALA A 491 12.61 39.04 -11.80
C ALA A 491 13.71 38.01 -11.49
N LEU A 492 13.53 36.75 -11.92
CA LEU A 492 14.68 35.88 -12.20
C LEU A 492 15.26 36.34 -13.55
N CYS A 493 15.91 37.50 -13.50
CA CYS A 493 16.85 37.95 -14.50
C CYS A 493 18.13 37.13 -14.34
N THR A 494 18.11 35.88 -14.79
CA THR A 494 19.33 35.21 -15.22
C THR A 494 19.20 35.04 -16.71
N ARG A 495 19.89 35.91 -17.47
CA ARG A 495 20.20 35.72 -18.87
C ARG A 495 20.71 34.28 -19.05
N LEU A 496 19.86 33.40 -19.55
CA LEU A 496 20.29 32.28 -20.38
C LEU A 496 20.64 32.89 -21.73
N THR A 497 21.86 33.39 -21.85
CA THR A 497 22.48 33.61 -23.16
C THR A 497 22.85 32.23 -23.67
N LEU A 498 22.30 31.90 -24.85
CA LEU A 498 22.48 30.63 -25.57
C LEU A 498 23.94 30.19 -25.69
#